data_AF-A0A2W6ZDY4-F1
#
_entry.id   AF-A0A2W6ZDY4-F1
#
_cell.length_a   1.000
_cell.length_b   1.000
_cell.length_c   1.000
_cell.angle_alpha   90.00
_cell.angle_beta   90.00
_cell.angle_gamma   90.00
#
_symmetry.space_group_name_H-M   'P 1'
#
loop_
_entity.id
_entity.type
_entity.pdbx_description
1 polymer ?
#
loop_
_entity_poly.entity_id
_entity_poly.type
_entity_poly.pdbx_seq_one_letter_code
_entity_poly.pdbx_strand_id
1 'polypeptide(L)'
;MTVPVAPALAFACLLALPLGACVSAGANPSATRASELATLVSRSVACRAGAPRRDTLERFLADEKARGATPEQIAGARSTYLTVSEAEAVNQSVKPQRCDPQERAALRDRMGAVRAGNFDAL
;
A
#
# COMPACT_ATOMS: atom_id res chain seq x y z
N MET A 1 53.85 -45.28 -13.36
CA MET A 1 53.56 -43.94 -13.92
C MET A 1 52.62 -43.23 -12.97
N THR A 2 53.06 -42.09 -12.49
CA THR A 2 52.58 -41.27 -11.36
C THR A 2 51.71 -40.10 -11.85
N VAL A 3 50.50 -39.94 -11.27
CA VAL A 3 49.83 -38.69 -10.76
C VAL A 3 49.62 -37.52 -11.77
N PRO A 4 48.77 -36.48 -11.60
CA PRO A 4 47.57 -36.16 -10.76
C PRO A 4 46.32 -35.83 -11.64
N VAL A 5 45.12 -35.45 -11.14
CA VAL A 5 44.68 -34.06 -10.86
C VAL A 5 43.20 -34.09 -10.45
N ALA A 6 42.91 -33.68 -9.21
CA ALA A 6 41.61 -33.21 -8.73
C ALA A 6 41.25 -31.85 -9.40
N PRO A 7 40.16 -31.14 -9.07
CA PRO A 7 38.85 -31.49 -8.54
C PRO A 7 37.74 -31.02 -9.51
N ALA A 8 36.54 -31.61 -9.45
CA ALA A 8 35.35 -30.97 -10.02
C ALA A 8 34.88 -29.85 -9.05
N LEU A 9 35.67 -28.78 -8.98
CA LEU A 9 35.29 -27.52 -8.35
C LEU A 9 34.36 -26.75 -9.29
N ALA A 10 33.35 -26.14 -8.66
CA ALA A 10 32.59 -24.99 -9.14
C ALA A 10 31.75 -25.23 -10.40
N PHE A 11 30.43 -25.44 -10.23
CA PHE A 11 29.38 -24.79 -11.03
C PHE A 11 27.98 -25.27 -10.57
N ALA A 12 27.60 -25.01 -9.31
CA ALA A 12 26.21 -25.21 -8.90
C ALA A 12 25.74 -24.30 -7.75
N CYS A 13 26.54 -23.29 -7.35
CA CYS A 13 26.11 -22.29 -6.36
C CYS A 13 25.41 -21.07 -6.98
N LEU A 14 24.97 -21.14 -8.25
CA LEU A 14 24.44 -19.98 -8.99
C LEU A 14 22.94 -20.05 -9.34
N LEU A 15 22.17 -20.99 -8.78
CA LEU A 15 20.72 -21.08 -9.04
C LEU A 15 19.84 -21.03 -7.78
N ALA A 16 20.43 -20.70 -6.64
CA ALA A 16 19.69 -20.42 -5.42
C ALA A 16 19.92 -18.97 -4.97
N LEU A 17 19.93 -18.02 -5.92
CA LEU A 17 19.45 -16.69 -5.57
C LEU A 17 17.95 -16.87 -5.30
N PRO A 18 17.45 -16.76 -4.06
CA PRO A 18 16.06 -16.45 -3.92
C PRO A 18 15.89 -15.13 -4.68
N LEU A 19 15.15 -15.17 -5.78
CA LEU A 19 14.47 -14.01 -6.36
C LEU A 19 13.40 -13.47 -5.37
N GLY A 20 13.61 -13.64 -4.07
CA GLY A 20 13.02 -12.83 -3.03
C GLY A 20 13.71 -11.49 -3.14
N ALA A 21 13.17 -10.68 -4.05
CA ALA A 21 13.48 -9.28 -4.17
C ALA A 21 13.65 -8.69 -2.78
N CYS A 22 14.89 -8.31 -2.46
CA CYS A 22 15.16 -7.25 -1.53
C CYS A 22 14.52 -5.97 -2.12
N VAL A 23 13.20 -5.82 -2.02
CA VAL A 23 12.56 -4.49 -1.95
C VAL A 23 12.88 -3.95 -0.55
N SER A 24 14.17 -3.75 -0.31
CA SER A 24 14.72 -3.07 0.84
C SER A 24 15.48 -1.84 0.38
N ALA A 25 15.12 -1.28 -0.79
CA ALA A 25 15.39 0.11 -1.12
C ALA A 25 14.40 0.98 -0.32
N GLY A 26 14.56 0.97 1.01
CA GLY A 26 13.71 1.65 1.99
C GLY A 26 12.23 1.49 1.73
N ALA A 27 11.60 0.42 2.23
CA ALA A 27 10.13 0.32 2.20
C ALA A 27 9.56 1.67 2.65
N ASN A 28 8.77 2.33 1.80
CA ASN A 28 8.11 3.58 2.15
C ASN A 28 6.78 3.20 2.81
N PRO A 29 6.72 3.03 4.14
CA PRO A 29 5.49 2.58 4.80
C PRO A 29 4.36 3.58 4.57
N SER A 30 4.67 4.87 4.40
CA SER A 30 3.69 5.90 4.09
C SER A 30 3.04 5.67 2.72
N ALA A 31 3.76 5.12 1.73
CA ALA A 31 3.17 4.74 0.45
C ALA A 31 2.22 3.54 0.58
N THR A 32 2.58 2.53 1.39
CA THR A 32 1.69 1.39 1.67
C THR A 32 0.40 1.87 2.34
N ARG A 33 0.47 2.62 3.44
CA ARG A 33 -0.71 3.15 4.13
C ARG A 33 -1.53 4.10 3.25
N ALA A 34 -0.89 4.86 2.36
CA ALA A 34 -1.56 5.69 1.38
C ALA A 34 -2.38 4.87 0.37
N SER A 35 -1.85 3.72 -0.07
CA SER A 35 -2.60 2.77 -0.91
C SER A 35 -3.81 2.21 -0.15
N GLU A 36 -3.63 1.83 1.12
CA GLU A 36 -4.73 1.32 1.96
C GLU A 36 -5.81 2.37 2.17
N LEU A 37 -5.42 3.62 2.41
CA LEU A 37 -6.34 4.75 2.51
C LEU A 37 -7.12 4.95 1.21
N ALA A 38 -6.46 4.94 0.05
CA ALA A 38 -7.10 5.11 -1.25
C ALA A 38 -8.13 4.00 -1.53
N THR A 39 -7.76 2.75 -1.28
CA THR A 39 -8.67 1.61 -1.41
C THR A 39 -9.85 1.72 -0.45
N LEU A 40 -9.62 2.09 0.82
CA LEU A 40 -10.68 2.29 1.81
C LEU A 40 -11.64 3.40 1.38
N VAL A 41 -11.14 4.53 0.89
CA VAL A 41 -11.94 5.65 0.41
C VAL A 41 -12.79 5.24 -0.79
N SER A 42 -12.18 4.61 -1.79
CA SER A 42 -12.89 4.09 -2.98
C SER A 42 -14.03 3.17 -2.57
N ARG A 43 -13.71 2.14 -1.77
CA ARG A 43 -14.70 1.16 -1.30
C ARG A 43 -15.81 1.82 -0.51
N SER A 44 -15.48 2.72 0.41
CA SER A 44 -16.48 3.36 1.26
C SER A 44 -17.44 4.23 0.47
N VAL A 45 -16.95 4.95 -0.54
CA VAL A 45 -17.79 5.75 -1.44
C VAL A 45 -18.68 4.84 -2.29
N ALA A 46 -18.11 3.82 -2.94
CA ALA A 46 -18.86 2.86 -3.74
C ALA A 46 -19.97 2.16 -2.93
N CYS A 47 -19.68 1.81 -1.68
CA CYS A 47 -20.61 1.14 -0.77
C CYS A 47 -21.61 2.09 -0.07
N ARG A 48 -21.53 3.40 -0.29
CA ARG A 48 -22.27 4.42 0.49
C ARG A 48 -22.05 4.27 2.01
N ALA A 49 -20.86 3.85 2.41
CA ALA A 49 -20.41 3.70 3.79
C ALA A 49 -19.75 4.99 4.33
N GLY A 50 -19.75 6.06 3.55
CA GLY A 50 -19.20 7.36 3.95
C GLY A 50 -18.24 7.89 2.90
N ALA A 51 -17.99 9.19 2.97
CA ALA A 51 -17.05 9.89 2.12
C ALA A 51 -15.90 10.47 2.96
N PRO A 52 -14.68 10.56 2.40
CA PRO A 52 -13.61 11.30 3.04
C PRO A 52 -14.00 12.78 3.19
N ARG A 53 -13.39 13.46 4.17
CA ARG A 53 -13.40 14.93 4.18
C ARG A 53 -12.48 15.47 3.09
N ARG A 54 -12.71 16.72 2.67
CA ARG A 54 -11.89 17.39 1.66
C ARG A 54 -10.39 17.41 2.01
N ASP A 55 -10.06 17.47 3.29
CA ASP A 55 -8.70 17.56 3.83
C ASP A 55 -8.13 16.21 4.30
N THR A 56 -8.76 15.08 3.95
CA THR A 56 -8.36 13.76 4.47
C THR A 56 -6.94 13.39 4.06
N LEU A 57 -6.55 13.68 2.82
CA LEU A 57 -5.19 13.40 2.33
C LEU A 57 -4.18 14.27 3.06
N GLU A 58 -4.45 15.56 3.23
CA GLU A 58 -3.57 16.49 3.94
C GLU A 58 -3.40 16.09 5.41
N ARG A 59 -4.48 15.68 6.07
CA ARG A 59 -4.44 15.19 7.46
C ARG A 59 -3.66 13.88 7.57
N PHE A 60 -3.83 12.96 6.63
CA PHE A 60 -3.04 11.73 6.56
C PHE A 60 -1.55 12.04 6.38
N LEU A 61 -1.17 12.90 5.43
CA LEU A 61 0.24 13.25 5.21
C LEU A 61 0.85 14.00 6.41
N ALA A 62 0.05 14.80 7.13
CA ALA A 62 0.48 15.42 8.38
C ALA A 62 0.73 14.39 9.48
N ASP A 63 -0.12 13.35 9.57
CA ASP A 63 0.07 12.23 10.49
C ASP A 63 1.31 11.41 10.15
N GLU A 64 1.54 11.09 8.87
CA GLU A 64 2.76 10.44 8.41
C GLU A 64 4.02 11.25 8.73
N LYS A 65 3.95 12.58 8.59
CA LYS A 65 5.05 13.47 8.98
C LYS A 65 5.28 13.43 10.48
N ALA A 66 4.22 13.39 11.30
CA ALA A 66 4.32 13.23 12.75
C ALA A 66 4.93 11.88 13.15
N ARG A 67 4.72 10.83 12.34
CA ARG A 67 5.37 9.52 12.46
C ARG A 67 6.83 9.50 11.98
N GLY A 68 7.36 10.64 11.52
CA GLY A 68 8.76 10.78 11.12
C GLY A 68 9.04 10.47 9.64
N ALA A 69 8.02 10.42 8.78
CA ALA A 69 8.23 10.25 7.34
C ALA A 69 9.03 11.41 6.73
N THR A 70 10.00 11.10 5.88
CA THR A 70 10.81 12.11 5.17
C THR A 70 9.99 12.81 4.08
N PRO A 71 10.40 14.00 3.59
CA PRO A 71 9.72 14.68 2.49
C PRO A 71 9.54 13.81 1.24
N GLU A 72 10.52 12.98 0.91
CA GLU A 72 10.48 12.04 -0.22
C GLU A 72 9.43 10.94 0.03
N GLN A 73 9.34 10.44 1.25
CA GLN A 73 8.33 9.45 1.64
C GLN A 73 6.92 10.03 1.57
N ILE A 74 6.73 11.27 2.02
CA ILE A 74 5.47 12.02 1.91
C ILE A 74 5.08 12.26 0.45
N ALA A 75 6.04 12.64 -0.40
CA ALA A 75 5.81 12.80 -1.84
C ALA A 75 5.40 11.47 -2.49
N GLY A 76 6.09 10.37 -2.13
CA GLY A 76 5.73 9.02 -2.56
C GLY A 76 4.33 8.62 -2.11
N ALA A 77 3.99 8.85 -0.85
CA ALA A 77 2.66 8.56 -0.30
C ALA A 77 1.54 9.31 -1.03
N ARG A 78 1.75 10.61 -1.32
CA ARG A 78 0.81 11.41 -2.13
C ARG A 78 0.65 10.83 -3.53
N SER A 79 1.76 10.53 -4.21
CA SER A 79 1.74 9.96 -5.56
C SER A 79 0.98 8.64 -5.59
N THR A 80 1.25 7.75 -4.62
CA THR A 80 0.58 6.46 -4.49
C THR A 80 -0.92 6.62 -4.22
N TYR A 81 -1.33 7.48 -3.28
CA TYR A 81 -2.75 7.71 -3.00
C TYR A 81 -3.52 8.15 -4.25
N LEU A 82 -2.98 9.10 -5.02
CA LEU A 82 -3.63 9.60 -6.23
C LEU A 82 -3.72 8.51 -7.31
N THR A 83 -2.61 7.83 -7.59
CA THR A 83 -2.54 6.76 -8.59
C THR A 83 -3.54 5.64 -8.29
N VAL A 84 -3.61 5.19 -7.04
CA VAL A 84 -4.53 4.13 -6.62
C VAL A 84 -5.98 4.63 -6.66
N SER A 85 -6.24 5.86 -6.22
CA SER A 85 -7.59 6.45 -6.27
C SER A 85 -8.12 6.53 -7.71
N GLU A 86 -7.27 6.91 -8.66
CA GLU A 86 -7.62 6.95 -10.08
C GLU A 86 -7.91 5.54 -10.63
N ALA A 87 -7.02 4.57 -10.35
CA ALA A 87 -7.20 3.18 -10.78
C ALA A 87 -8.50 2.58 -10.22
N GLU A 88 -8.78 2.83 -8.93
CA GLU A 88 -10.01 2.40 -8.27
C GLU A 88 -11.26 3.06 -8.87
N ALA A 89 -11.23 4.35 -9.16
CA ALA A 89 -12.34 5.05 -9.82
C ALA A 89 -12.65 4.45 -11.20
N VAL A 90 -11.60 4.16 -12.00
CA VAL A 90 -11.75 3.47 -13.28
C VAL A 90 -12.35 2.08 -13.06
N ASN A 91 -11.80 1.28 -12.15
CA ASN A 91 -12.28 -0.07 -11.87
C ASN A 91 -13.76 -0.09 -11.47
N GLN A 92 -14.21 0.83 -10.62
CA GLN A 92 -15.61 0.92 -10.21
C GLN A 92 -16.54 1.41 -11.34
N SER A 93 -16.03 2.20 -12.29
CA SER A 93 -16.83 2.62 -13.46
C SER A 93 -16.99 1.50 -14.50
N VAL A 94 -15.96 0.65 -14.67
CA VAL A 94 -15.99 -0.49 -15.58
C VAL A 94 -16.77 -1.68 -14.99
N LYS A 95 -16.49 -2.02 -13.73
CA LYS A 95 -17.11 -3.16 -13.04
C LYS A 95 -17.48 -2.77 -11.61
N PRO A 96 -18.65 -2.12 -11.42
CA PRO A 96 -19.14 -1.77 -10.09
C PRO A 96 -19.25 -3.02 -9.21
N GLN A 97 -18.68 -2.95 -8.02
CA GLN A 97 -18.74 -4.05 -7.07
C GLN A 97 -19.88 -3.83 -6.08
N ARG A 98 -20.65 -4.90 -5.81
CA ARG A 98 -21.69 -4.86 -4.78
C ARG A 98 -21.06 -4.91 -3.40
N CYS A 99 -21.71 -4.26 -2.44
CA CYS A 99 -21.32 -4.31 -1.05
C CYS A 99 -22.40 -4.95 -0.19
N ASP A 100 -22.00 -5.94 0.59
CA ASP A 100 -22.89 -6.57 1.55
C ASP A 100 -23.08 -5.68 2.80
N PRO A 101 -24.11 -5.94 3.62
CA PRO A 101 -24.38 -5.12 4.81
C PRO A 101 -23.28 -5.14 5.87
N GLN A 102 -22.57 -6.26 6.04
CA GLN A 102 -21.50 -6.45 7.01
C GLN A 102 -20.25 -5.67 6.57
N GLU A 103 -19.83 -5.80 5.31
CA GLU A 103 -18.76 -5.00 4.71
C GLU A 103 -19.08 -3.51 4.85
N ARG A 104 -20.31 -3.10 4.53
CA ARG A 104 -20.71 -1.69 4.65
C ARG A 104 -20.62 -1.17 6.08
N ALA A 105 -20.91 -2.01 7.08
CA ALA A 105 -20.75 -1.64 8.49
C ALA A 105 -19.27 -1.45 8.84
N ALA A 106 -18.42 -2.40 8.47
CA ALA A 106 -16.98 -2.31 8.71
C ALA A 106 -16.35 -1.08 8.02
N LEU A 107 -16.74 -0.79 6.78
CA LEU A 107 -16.30 0.39 6.04
C LEU A 107 -16.75 1.70 6.70
N ARG A 108 -17.98 1.75 7.23
CA ARG A 108 -18.48 2.92 7.97
C ARG A 108 -17.62 3.20 9.19
N ASP A 109 -17.28 2.17 9.96
CA ASP A 109 -16.50 2.32 11.18
C ASP A 109 -15.07 2.80 10.86
N ARG A 110 -14.42 2.17 9.88
CA ARG A 110 -13.07 2.57 9.43
C ARG A 110 -13.07 3.99 8.88
N MET A 111 -14.04 4.38 8.06
CA MET A 111 -14.15 5.77 7.60
C MET A 111 -14.53 6.75 8.69
N GLY A 112 -15.24 6.31 9.73
CA GLY A 112 -15.48 7.09 10.93
C GLY A 112 -14.16 7.51 11.58
N ALA A 113 -13.26 6.55 11.79
CA ALA A 113 -11.92 6.80 12.35
C ALA A 113 -11.09 7.75 11.47
N VAL A 114 -11.02 7.49 10.16
CA VAL A 114 -10.30 8.36 9.20
C VAL A 114 -10.88 9.78 9.18
N ARG A 115 -12.21 9.95 9.26
CA ARG A 115 -12.84 11.27 9.34
C ARG A 115 -12.51 11.98 10.65
N ALA A 116 -12.33 11.24 11.75
CA ALA A 116 -11.85 11.76 13.03
C ALA A 116 -10.35 12.10 13.01
N GLY A 117 -9.62 11.75 11.95
CA GLY A 117 -8.18 11.97 11.82
C GLY A 117 -7.34 10.86 12.46
N ASN A 118 -7.94 9.70 12.75
CA ASN A 118 -7.20 8.51 13.19
C ASN A 118 -6.88 7.64 11.97
N PHE A 119 -5.58 7.40 11.77
CA PHE A 119 -5.01 6.64 10.66
C PHE A 119 -4.26 5.37 11.13
N ASP A 120 -4.37 5.00 12.40
CA ASP A 120 -3.59 3.90 13.00
C ASP A 120 -3.97 2.50 12.48
N ALA A 121 -5.19 2.38 11.95
CA ALA A 121 -5.74 1.14 11.39
C ALA A 121 -5.54 1.02 9.86
N LEU A 122 -4.60 1.79 9.31
CA LEU A 122 -4.13 1.74 7.92
C LEU A 122 -2.73 1.14 7.82
#